data_AF-A0A6H1ZRR8-F1
#
_entry.id   AF-A0A6H1ZRR8-F1
#
_cell.length_a   1.000
_cell.length_b   1.000
_cell.length_c   1.000
_cell.angle_alpha   90.00
_cell.angle_beta   90.00
_cell.angle_gamma   90.00
#
_symmetry.space_group_name_H-M   'P 1'
#
loop_
_entity.id
_entity.type
_entity.pdbx_description
1 polymer ?
#
loop_
_entity_poly.entity_id
_entity_poly.type
_entity_poly.pdbx_seq_one_letter_code
_entity_poly.pdbx_strand_id
1 'polypeptide(L)'
;MPGIGPQRADFRFPALGTGYRGEHSIAGLTEELYQSGYLYRLRNYHLIGRGRALKRRGSTPYDVATIDGANDVQALSMYEWDTTRYLVALCNGKVYKYDGSTPWSDISGALSFGTSKDHRARFTHFYDGSSKYLIGTGPNSGRLWKWSGAGNIAVLADTTGANPNYARDVAEFRG
;
A
#
# COMPACT_ATOMS: atom_id res chain seq x y z
N MET A 1 3.38 -52.71 -11.05
CA MET A 1 2.41 -51.71 -10.58
C MET A 1 3.08 -50.34 -10.68
N PRO A 2 2.57 -49.39 -11.47
CA PRO A 2 3.16 -48.06 -11.54
C PRO A 2 2.81 -47.28 -10.26
N GLY A 3 3.84 -46.75 -9.60
CA GLY A 3 3.70 -46.00 -8.36
C GLY A 3 2.99 -44.67 -8.58
N ILE A 4 1.93 -44.42 -7.81
CA ILE A 4 1.24 -43.14 -7.77
C ILE A 4 2.14 -42.18 -6.99
N GLY A 5 2.90 -41.35 -7.70
CA GLY A 5 3.58 -40.21 -7.08
C GLY A 5 2.57 -39.22 -6.50
N PRO A 6 2.97 -38.38 -5.52
CA PRO A 6 2.06 -37.41 -4.91
C PRO A 6 1.51 -36.48 -5.99
N GLN A 7 0.18 -36.43 -6.12
CA GLN A 7 -0.52 -35.48 -6.98
C GLN A 7 -0.02 -34.07 -6.63
N ARG A 8 0.76 -33.46 -7.54
CA ARG A 8 0.96 -32.03 -7.53
C ARG A 8 -0.42 -31.42 -7.76
N ALA A 9 -0.99 -30.82 -6.73
CA ALA A 9 -2.20 -30.03 -6.91
C ALA A 9 -1.87 -28.92 -7.91
N ASP A 10 -2.38 -29.06 -9.14
CA ASP A 10 -2.29 -28.01 -10.13
C ASP A 10 -2.96 -26.79 -9.54
N PHE A 11 -2.15 -25.79 -9.19
CA PHE A 11 -2.64 -24.51 -8.70
C PHE A 11 -3.45 -23.87 -9.83
N ARG A 12 -4.77 -24.09 -9.80
CA ARG A 12 -5.71 -23.36 -10.66
C ARG A 12 -5.68 -21.91 -10.22
N PHE A 13 -5.04 -21.07 -11.03
CA PHE A 13 -5.26 -19.63 -10.94
C PHE A 13 -6.77 -19.38 -11.02
N PRO A 14 -7.36 -18.56 -10.12
CA PRO A 14 -8.75 -18.21 -10.26
C PRO A 14 -8.91 -17.46 -11.59
N ALA A 15 -9.62 -18.10 -12.51
CA ALA A 15 -10.22 -17.41 -13.62
C ALA A 15 -11.19 -16.40 -13.03
N LEU A 16 -11.07 -15.15 -13.46
CA LEU A 16 -11.89 -13.99 -13.10
C LEU A 16 -11.39 -13.19 -11.89
N GLY A 17 -11.01 -11.95 -12.19
CA GLY A 17 -10.55 -10.95 -11.23
C GLY A 17 -9.19 -10.42 -11.67
N THR A 18 -9.19 -9.49 -12.61
CA THR A 18 -8.06 -8.61 -12.92
C THR A 18 -7.60 -7.90 -11.65
N GLY A 19 -6.77 -8.57 -10.86
CA GLY A 19 -5.99 -7.95 -9.81
C GLY A 19 -5.12 -6.88 -10.45
N TYR A 20 -5.12 -5.71 -9.83
CA TYR A 20 -4.42 -4.50 -10.24
C TYR A 20 -3.07 -4.85 -10.91
N ARG A 21 -3.01 -4.71 -12.23
CA ARG A 21 -1.79 -4.84 -13.01
C ARG A 21 -0.94 -3.63 -12.66
N GLY A 22 -0.09 -3.79 -11.64
CA GLY A 22 1.09 -2.97 -11.48
C GLY A 22 1.81 -2.94 -12.82
N GLU A 23 1.91 -1.73 -13.34
CA GLU A 23 2.45 -1.28 -14.61
C GLU A 23 3.46 -2.25 -15.24
N HIS A 24 3.09 -2.80 -16.40
CA HIS A 24 3.99 -3.40 -17.40
C HIS A 24 5.00 -4.45 -16.91
N SER A 25 4.59 -5.71 -16.78
CA SER A 25 5.51 -6.83 -16.98
C SER A 25 4.86 -7.96 -17.79
N ILE A 26 4.98 -7.84 -19.10
CA ILE A 26 4.90 -8.98 -20.04
C ILE A 26 6.30 -9.50 -20.41
N ALA A 27 7.36 -8.87 -19.88
CA ALA A 27 8.74 -9.31 -20.04
C ALA A 27 9.20 -9.98 -18.75
N GLY A 28 8.99 -11.29 -18.64
CA GLY A 28 9.59 -12.07 -17.55
C GLY A 28 8.77 -13.22 -16.97
N LEU A 29 7.77 -13.76 -17.67
CA LEU A 29 7.29 -15.11 -17.33
C LEU A 29 8.13 -16.16 -18.08
N THR A 30 9.45 -16.13 -17.88
CA THR A 30 10.26 -17.31 -18.20
C THR A 30 10.24 -18.23 -16.99
N GLU A 31 10.24 -19.53 -17.25
CA GLU A 31 10.26 -20.58 -16.23
C GLU A 31 11.42 -20.40 -15.23
N GLU A 32 12.49 -19.70 -15.64
CA GLU A 32 13.63 -19.36 -14.79
C GLU A 32 13.28 -18.46 -13.60
N LEU A 33 12.37 -17.48 -13.72
CA LEU A 33 11.99 -16.62 -12.59
C LEU A 33 11.15 -17.37 -11.54
N TYR A 34 10.43 -18.41 -11.97
CA TYR A 34 9.74 -19.35 -11.09
C TYR A 34 10.73 -20.31 -10.41
N GLN A 35 11.67 -20.90 -11.17
CA GLN A 35 12.67 -21.83 -10.65
C GLN A 35 13.72 -21.16 -9.74
N SER A 36 14.05 -19.89 -9.99
CA SER A 36 15.00 -19.11 -9.15
C SER A 36 14.37 -18.55 -7.87
N GLY A 37 13.10 -18.85 -7.61
CA GLY A 37 12.44 -18.52 -6.35
C GLY A 37 12.04 -17.06 -6.19
N TYR A 38 12.20 -16.18 -7.18
CA TYR A 38 11.79 -14.77 -7.01
C TYR A 38 10.30 -14.62 -6.70
N LEU A 39 9.46 -15.53 -7.18
CA LEU A 39 8.04 -15.56 -6.84
C LEU A 39 7.77 -15.79 -5.34
N TYR A 40 8.61 -16.56 -4.60
CA TYR A 40 8.44 -16.71 -3.14
C TYR A 40 8.66 -15.39 -2.39
N ARG A 41 9.45 -14.47 -2.98
CA ARG A 41 9.77 -13.17 -2.37
C ARG A 41 8.68 -12.12 -2.62
N LEU A 42 7.82 -12.32 -3.61
CA LEU A 42 6.74 -11.39 -3.91
C LEU A 42 5.66 -11.46 -2.82
N ARG A 43 5.34 -10.29 -2.27
CA ARG A 43 4.15 -10.09 -1.44
C ARG A 43 3.06 -9.49 -2.32
N ASN A 44 1.94 -10.19 -2.42
CA ASN A 44 0.80 -9.70 -3.19
C ASN A 44 -0.27 -9.22 -2.22
N TYR A 45 -0.84 -8.05 -2.49
CA TYR A 45 -1.92 -7.47 -1.70
C TYR A 45 -3.10 -7.13 -2.60
N HIS A 46 -4.30 -7.50 -2.18
CA HIS A 46 -5.53 -7.22 -2.91
C HIS A 46 -6.56 -6.64 -1.97
N LEU A 47 -7.11 -5.47 -2.29
CA LEU A 47 -8.23 -4.89 -1.56
C LEU A 47 -9.51 -5.66 -1.91
N ILE A 48 -10.19 -6.23 -0.91
CA ILE A 48 -11.34 -7.13 -1.11
C ILE A 48 -12.62 -6.65 -0.43
N GLY A 49 -12.72 -5.34 -0.21
CA GLY A 49 -13.86 -4.69 0.42
C GLY A 49 -13.41 -3.74 1.52
N ARG A 50 -14.41 -3.26 2.28
CA ARG A 50 -14.24 -2.24 3.31
C ARG A 50 -13.13 -2.60 4.29
N GLY A 51 -12.06 -1.81 4.23
CA GLY A 51 -10.83 -1.88 5.02
C GLY A 51 -10.28 -3.29 5.22
N ARG A 52 -10.39 -4.12 4.19
CA ARG A 52 -9.84 -5.48 4.16
C ARG A 52 -8.90 -5.64 2.99
N ALA A 53 -7.75 -6.25 3.26
CA ALA A 53 -6.78 -6.65 2.27
C ALA A 53 -6.50 -8.15 2.37
N LEU A 54 -6.50 -8.86 1.25
CA LEU A 54 -5.86 -10.16 1.14
C LEU A 54 -4.36 -9.97 1.01
N LYS A 55 -3.58 -10.79 1.73
CA LYS A 55 -2.13 -10.87 1.61
C LYS A 55 -1.72 -12.31 1.29
N ARG A 56 -0.68 -12.48 0.50
CA ARG A 56 0.02 -13.78 0.36
C ARG A 56 1.50 -13.57 0.12
N ARG A 57 2.30 -14.61 0.39
CA ARG A 57 3.71 -14.69 0.05
C ARG A 57 3.91 -15.77 -1.02
N GLY A 58 4.30 -15.36 -2.23
CA GLY A 58 4.41 -16.28 -3.36
C GLY A 58 3.13 -17.07 -3.62
N SER A 59 3.23 -18.41 -3.58
CA SER A 59 2.13 -19.34 -3.87
C SER A 59 1.28 -19.72 -2.65
N THR A 60 1.55 -19.16 -1.47
CA THR A 60 0.70 -19.45 -0.29
C THR A 60 -0.74 -19.01 -0.54
N PRO A 61 -1.72 -19.67 0.11
CA PRO A 61 -3.09 -19.16 0.16
C PRO A 61 -3.13 -17.69 0.60
N TYR A 62 -4.14 -16.98 0.14
CA TYR A 62 -4.40 -15.63 0.62
C TYR A 62 -4.95 -15.70 2.04
N ASP A 63 -4.32 -14.95 2.94
CA ASP A 63 -4.83 -14.68 4.27
C ASP A 63 -5.47 -13.29 4.27
N VAL A 64 -6.54 -13.13 5.06
CA VAL A 64 -7.22 -11.83 5.23
C VAL A 64 -6.51 -11.04 6.32
N ALA A 65 -6.20 -9.77 6.04
CA ALA A 65 -5.83 -8.79 7.04
C ALA A 65 -6.86 -7.64 7.07
N THR A 66 -7.28 -7.26 8.28
CA THR A 66 -8.13 -6.09 8.50
C THR A 66 -7.26 -4.85 8.72
N ILE A 67 -7.51 -3.81 7.93
CA ILE A 67 -6.99 -2.45 8.13
C ILE A 67 -7.92 -1.75 9.12
N ASP A 68 -9.21 -1.71 8.75
CA ASP A 68 -10.32 -1.28 9.58
C ASP A 68 -11.63 -1.87 9.04
N GLY A 69 -12.45 -2.53 9.88
CA GLY A 69 -13.60 -3.30 9.42
C GLY A 69 -14.80 -2.47 8.94
N ALA A 70 -14.75 -1.14 9.07
CA ALA A 70 -15.94 -0.29 8.93
C ALA A 70 -16.10 0.40 7.56
N ASN A 71 -15.01 0.85 6.93
CA ASN A 71 -15.08 1.77 5.78
C ASN A 71 -14.15 1.36 4.63
N ASP A 72 -14.39 1.91 3.43
CA ASP A 72 -13.57 1.64 2.25
C ASP A 72 -12.14 2.19 2.40
N VAL A 73 -11.17 1.50 1.79
CA VAL A 73 -9.80 1.99 1.68
C VAL A 73 -9.76 3.07 0.60
N GLN A 74 -9.32 4.25 0.99
CA GLN A 74 -9.38 5.47 0.18
C GLN A 74 -8.07 5.75 -0.57
N ALA A 75 -6.95 5.27 -0.03
CA ALA A 75 -5.66 5.31 -0.70
C ALA A 75 -4.78 4.16 -0.20
N LEU A 76 -3.88 3.69 -1.06
CA LEU A 76 -2.88 2.68 -0.76
C LEU A 76 -1.59 3.05 -1.50
N SER A 77 -0.45 3.02 -0.80
CA SER A 77 0.88 3.08 -1.43
C SER A 77 1.88 2.29 -0.60
N MET A 78 3.01 1.99 -1.20
CA MET A 78 4.17 1.46 -0.51
C MET A 78 5.02 2.64 -0.02
N TYR A 79 5.35 2.71 1.26
CA TYR A 79 6.56 3.40 1.71
C TYR A 79 7.74 2.48 1.41
N GLU A 80 8.62 2.86 0.50
CA GLU A 80 9.76 2.05 0.09
C GLU A 80 11.00 2.91 -0.01
N TRP A 81 11.92 2.67 0.92
CA TRP A 81 13.21 3.34 0.96
C TRP A 81 14.25 2.36 1.48
N ASP A 82 15.35 2.22 0.74
CA ASP A 82 16.44 1.30 1.04
C ASP A 82 15.93 -0.15 1.26
N THR A 83 16.02 -0.65 2.49
CA THR A 83 15.54 -1.98 2.88
C THR A 83 14.17 -1.94 3.56
N THR A 84 13.67 -0.75 3.91
CA THR A 84 12.43 -0.54 4.64
C THR A 84 11.25 -0.49 3.69
N ARG A 85 10.25 -1.34 3.94
CA ARG A 85 9.02 -1.44 3.13
C ARG A 85 7.80 -1.55 4.04
N TYR A 86 6.88 -0.60 3.92
CA TYR A 86 5.60 -0.62 4.60
C TYR A 86 4.48 -0.36 3.60
N LEU A 87 3.38 -1.11 3.69
CA LEU A 87 2.15 -0.64 3.06
C LEU A 87 1.56 0.46 3.92
N VAL A 88 1.07 1.51 3.28
CA VAL A 88 0.40 2.63 3.92
C VAL A 88 -0.97 2.80 3.29
N ALA A 89 -2.01 2.84 4.13
CA ALA A 89 -3.38 2.97 3.68
C ALA A 89 -4.10 4.12 4.41
N LEU A 90 -4.91 4.88 3.68
CA LEU A 90 -5.90 5.78 4.28
C LEU A 90 -7.24 5.02 4.35
N CYS A 91 -7.78 4.87 5.55
CA CYS A 91 -9.04 4.19 5.79
C CYS A 91 -9.73 4.81 7.01
N ASN A 92 -11.05 5.00 6.95
CA ASN A 92 -11.84 5.52 8.07
C ASN A 92 -11.25 6.77 8.75
N GLY A 93 -10.79 7.71 7.92
CA GLY A 93 -10.29 8.95 8.48
C GLY A 93 -8.92 8.84 9.17
N LYS A 94 -8.20 7.74 8.98
CA LYS A 94 -6.92 7.45 9.61
C LYS A 94 -5.93 6.89 8.59
N VAL A 95 -4.65 7.09 8.85
CA VAL A 95 -3.54 6.51 8.09
C VAL A 95 -2.97 5.35 8.89
N TYR A 96 -2.92 4.19 8.25
CA TYR A 96 -2.40 2.96 8.82
C TYR A 96 -1.15 2.52 8.08
N LYS A 97 -0.20 1.93 8.81
CA LYS A 97 0.92 1.18 8.23
C LYS A 97 0.79 -0.31 8.44
N TYR A 98 1.40 -1.07 7.55
CA TYR A 98 1.57 -2.51 7.65
C TYR A 98 2.99 -2.92 7.32
N ASP A 99 3.62 -3.62 8.27
CA ASP A 99 4.99 -4.12 8.20
C ASP A 99 5.09 -5.62 7.94
N GLY A 100 3.95 -6.31 7.86
CA GLY A 100 3.89 -7.78 7.86
C GLY A 100 3.08 -8.34 9.02
N SER A 101 2.79 -7.50 10.03
CA SER A 101 2.10 -7.88 11.26
C SER A 101 0.65 -7.39 11.28
N THR A 102 -0.24 -8.17 11.88
CA THR A 102 -1.63 -7.79 12.13
C THR A 102 -1.86 -7.57 13.62
N PRO A 103 -2.65 -6.55 14.03
CA PRO A 103 -3.37 -5.59 13.18
C PRO A 103 -2.45 -4.56 12.51
N TRP A 104 -2.99 -3.82 11.52
CA TRP A 104 -2.30 -2.65 10.97
C TRP A 104 -2.12 -1.59 12.07
N SER A 105 -1.00 -0.87 12.07
CA SER A 105 -0.74 0.16 13.08
C SER A 105 -1.28 1.51 12.63
N ASP A 106 -2.10 2.16 13.46
CA ASP A 106 -2.51 3.55 13.26
C ASP A 106 -1.29 4.47 13.45
N ILE A 107 -0.99 5.27 12.42
CA ILE A 107 0.11 6.25 12.43
C ILE A 107 -0.40 7.69 12.27
N SER A 108 -1.71 7.90 12.41
CA SER A 108 -2.33 9.21 12.21
C SER A 108 -1.92 10.22 13.28
N GLY A 109 -1.56 9.75 14.47
CA GLY A 109 -1.26 10.61 15.62
C GLY A 109 -2.45 11.51 15.96
N ALA A 110 -2.21 12.82 16.08
CA ALA A 110 -3.25 13.81 16.32
C ALA A 110 -4.04 14.20 15.06
N LEU A 111 -3.65 13.71 13.88
CA LEU A 111 -4.38 13.97 12.66
C LEU A 111 -5.55 13.01 12.54
N SER A 112 -6.73 13.57 12.28
CA SER A 112 -7.91 12.83 11.89
C SER A 112 -8.48 13.45 10.63
N PHE A 113 -8.89 12.58 9.74
CA PHE A 113 -9.46 12.86 8.45
C PHE A 113 -10.97 12.56 8.57
N GLY A 114 -11.88 13.43 8.12
CA GLY A 114 -13.33 13.19 8.31
C GLY A 114 -13.77 11.87 7.66
N THR A 115 -14.78 11.15 8.16
CA THR A 115 -15.05 9.75 7.72
C THR A 115 -16.16 9.60 6.67
N SER A 116 -16.78 10.70 6.25
CA SER A 116 -18.07 10.69 5.54
C SER A 116 -18.00 10.68 4.01
N LYS A 117 -16.81 10.61 3.39
CA LYS A 117 -16.65 10.76 1.94
C LYS A 117 -15.58 9.83 1.38
N ASP A 118 -15.59 9.60 0.08
CA ASP A 118 -14.45 8.98 -0.62
C ASP A 118 -13.31 9.99 -0.71
N HIS A 119 -12.20 9.70 -0.04
CA HIS A 119 -11.05 10.59 -0.05
C HIS A 119 -10.19 10.16 -1.21
N ARG A 120 -10.19 10.93 -2.29
CA ARG A 120 -9.27 10.73 -3.41
C ARG A 120 -7.84 11.09 -3.01
N ALA A 121 -7.36 10.50 -1.92
CA ALA A 121 -6.06 10.75 -1.36
C ALA A 121 -5.00 10.23 -2.32
N ARG A 122 -3.93 11.01 -2.46
CA ARG A 122 -2.77 10.69 -3.29
C ARG A 122 -1.57 10.59 -2.38
N PHE A 123 -0.72 9.62 -2.69
CA PHE A 123 0.56 9.43 -2.02
C PHE A 123 1.68 9.59 -3.06
N THR A 124 2.76 10.24 -2.67
CA THR A 124 4.00 10.28 -3.45
C THR A 124 5.19 10.09 -2.55
N HIS A 125 6.21 9.40 -3.04
CA HIS A 125 7.54 9.43 -2.45
C HIS A 125 8.15 10.79 -2.70
N PHE A 126 8.90 11.28 -1.71
CA PHE A 126 9.59 12.55 -1.79
C PHE A 126 10.95 12.43 -1.12
N TYR A 127 12.01 12.79 -1.85
CA TYR A 127 13.37 12.86 -1.34
C TYR A 127 13.86 14.31 -1.37
N ASP A 128 14.18 14.87 -0.20
CA ASP A 128 14.65 16.27 -0.09
C ASP A 128 16.18 16.41 -0.14
N GLY A 129 16.89 15.33 -0.49
CA GLY A 129 18.35 15.25 -0.45
C GLY A 129 18.92 14.72 0.87
N SER A 130 18.25 14.94 2.01
CA SER A 130 18.70 14.47 3.33
C SER A 130 17.71 13.50 4.00
N SER A 131 16.45 13.58 3.62
CA SER A 131 15.32 12.92 4.23
C SER A 131 14.42 12.29 3.18
N LYS A 132 13.81 11.18 3.57
CA LYS A 132 12.94 10.36 2.74
C LYS A 132 11.55 10.40 3.35
N TYR A 133 10.57 10.76 2.55
CA TYR A 133 9.19 10.89 3.00
C TYR A 133 8.23 10.16 2.07
N LEU A 134 7.13 9.71 2.65
CA LEU A 134 5.87 9.58 1.93
C LEU A 134 5.05 10.83 2.23
N ILE A 135 4.67 11.54 1.18
CA ILE A 135 3.75 12.68 1.27
C ILE A 135 2.37 12.18 0.90
N GLY A 136 1.37 12.57 1.70
CA GLY A 136 -0.01 12.25 1.42
C GLY A 136 -0.95 13.44 1.53
N THR A 137 -2.07 13.34 0.82
CA THR A 137 -3.18 14.29 0.92
C THR A 137 -4.28 13.72 1.83
N GLY A 138 -4.91 14.58 2.63
CA GLY A 138 -6.13 14.23 3.37
C GLY A 138 -7.43 14.45 2.56
N PRO A 139 -8.60 13.97 3.05
CA PRO A 139 -9.93 14.32 2.54
C PRO A 139 -10.13 15.79 2.36
N ASN A 140 -10.68 16.18 1.21
CA ASN A 140 -11.07 17.57 0.92
C ASN A 140 -10.00 18.58 1.34
N SER A 141 -8.74 18.15 1.25
CA SER A 141 -7.66 19.04 0.95
C SER A 141 -7.24 20.04 2.02
N GLY A 142 -7.53 19.81 3.30
CA GLY A 142 -7.07 20.70 4.36
C GLY A 142 -5.62 20.51 4.80
N ARG A 143 -5.01 19.34 4.57
CA ARG A 143 -3.72 18.98 5.18
C ARG A 143 -2.91 18.05 4.29
N LEU A 144 -1.83 18.58 3.72
CA LEU A 144 -0.70 17.75 3.31
C LEU A 144 -0.02 17.23 4.57
N TRP A 145 0.42 15.98 4.51
CA TRP A 145 1.18 15.38 5.58
C TRP A 145 2.38 14.64 5.00
N LYS A 146 3.40 14.50 5.83
CA LYS A 146 4.60 13.73 5.52
C LYS A 146 4.82 12.65 6.56
N TRP A 147 5.44 11.55 6.15
CA TRP A 147 5.84 10.48 7.04
C TRP A 147 7.23 9.96 6.67
N SER A 148 8.10 9.84 7.67
CA SER A 148 9.50 9.40 7.52
C SER A 148 9.71 7.90 7.72
N GLY A 149 8.62 7.11 7.73
CA GLY A 149 8.68 5.67 8.01
C GLY A 149 8.70 5.32 9.50
N ALA A 150 8.77 6.30 10.39
CA ALA A 150 8.77 6.12 11.83
C ALA A 150 7.83 7.10 12.53
N GLY A 151 7.31 6.70 13.69
CA GLY A 151 6.36 7.51 14.46
C GLY A 151 5.06 7.81 13.69
N ASN A 152 4.42 8.91 14.10
CA ASN A 152 3.19 9.40 13.51
C ASN A 152 3.47 10.29 12.29
N ILE A 153 2.49 10.41 11.40
CA ILE A 153 2.51 11.40 10.32
C ILE A 153 2.55 12.83 10.88
N ALA A 154 3.19 13.74 10.16
CA ALA A 154 3.31 15.15 10.51
C ALA A 154 2.65 16.03 9.45
N VAL A 155 2.01 17.13 9.86
CA VAL A 155 1.48 18.12 8.91
C VAL A 155 2.65 18.74 8.14
N LEU A 156 2.51 18.80 6.82
CA LEU A 156 3.35 19.63 5.97
C LEU A 156 2.69 21.02 5.94
N ALA A 157 3.22 21.96 6.72
CA ALA A 157 2.72 23.32 6.77
C ALA A 157 3.32 24.16 5.63
N ASP A 158 2.47 24.94 4.95
CA ASP A 158 2.93 26.07 4.15
C ASP A 158 3.37 27.20 5.10
N THR A 159 4.58 27.74 4.91
CA THR A 159 5.14 28.85 5.70
C THR A 159 4.38 30.16 5.53
N THR A 160 3.47 30.27 4.56
CA THR A 160 2.66 31.47 4.30
C THR A 160 1.28 31.44 4.96
N GLY A 161 0.94 30.37 5.70
CA GLY A 161 -0.36 30.22 6.36
C GLY A 161 -1.52 29.91 5.40
N ALA A 162 -1.29 29.97 4.09
CA ALA A 162 -2.18 29.47 3.06
C ALA A 162 -1.89 27.99 2.80
N ASN A 163 -2.09 27.13 3.80
CA ASN A 163 -2.07 25.68 3.54
C ASN A 163 -2.88 25.41 2.28
N PRO A 164 -2.37 24.66 1.28
CA PRO A 164 -3.08 24.47 0.04
C PRO A 164 -4.37 23.72 0.37
N ASN A 165 -5.45 24.48 0.48
CA ASN A 165 -6.78 24.01 0.85
C ASN A 165 -7.33 23.00 -0.15
N TYR A 166 -6.62 22.73 -1.26
CA TYR A 166 -7.01 21.93 -2.43
C TYR A 166 -5.84 21.14 -3.09
N ALA A 167 -4.90 20.55 -2.33
CA ALA A 167 -3.92 19.63 -2.91
C ALA A 167 -4.60 18.33 -3.39
N ARG A 168 -4.72 18.18 -4.72
CA ARG A 168 -5.28 16.99 -5.38
C ARG A 168 -4.22 16.03 -5.87
N ASP A 169 -3.06 16.56 -6.23
CA ASP A 169 -1.92 15.83 -6.74
C ASP A 169 -0.66 16.35 -6.06
N VAL A 170 0.33 15.48 -5.92
CA VAL A 170 1.65 15.82 -5.36
C VAL A 170 2.67 15.16 -6.27
N ALA A 171 3.66 15.92 -6.71
CA ALA A 171 4.73 15.44 -7.57
C ALA A 171 6.07 16.02 -7.08
N GLU A 172 7.13 15.23 -7.22
CA GLU A 172 8.51 15.67 -7.04
C GLU A 172 9.06 16.13 -8.39
N PHE A 173 9.65 17.32 -8.43
CA PHE A 173 10.43 17.79 -9.57
C PHE A 173 11.89 17.88 -9.16
N ARG A 174 12.78 17.21 -9.91
CA ARG A 174 14.23 17.31 -9.74
C ARG A 174 14.77 18.19 -10.86
N GLY A 175 15.36 19.32 -10.49
CA GLY A 175 16.14 20.19 -11.37
C GLY A 175 17.62 19.83 -11.32
#